data_AF-A0A946SHV3-F1
#
_entry.id   AF-A0A946SHV3-F1
#
_cell.length_a   1.000
_cell.length_b   1.000
_cell.length_c   1.000
_cell.angle_alpha   90.00
_cell.angle_beta   90.00
_cell.angle_gamma   90.00
#
_symmetry.space_group_name_H-M   'P 1'
#
loop_
_entity.id
_entity.type
_entity.pdbx_description
1 polymer ?
#
loop_
_entity_poly.entity_id
_entity_poly.type
_entity_poly.pdbx_seq_one_letter_code
_entity_poly.pdbx_strand_id
1 'polypeptide(L)'
;MSLIKVECQACGLSAEIENNIELDLETNFFMWSSHTDYSGSEVMALFCLSCGSINAVILDSGVDLKYILAYKLDGSDLAQWCVEKKVPAIARKKLKDFQYIK
;
A
#
# COMPACT_ATOMS: atom_id res chain seq x y z
N MET A 1 -15.72 -5.51 9.74
CA MET A 1 -14.48 -4.79 10.03
C MET A 1 -14.74 -3.30 9.82
N SER A 2 -14.06 -2.42 10.54
CA SER A 2 -14.18 -0.98 10.30
C SER A 2 -13.40 -0.63 9.04
N LEU A 3 -14.01 0.12 8.12
CA LEU A 3 -13.34 0.62 6.92
C LEU A 3 -12.30 1.67 7.29
N ILE A 4 -11.12 1.60 6.66
CA ILE A 4 -10.04 2.56 6.79
C ILE A 4 -10.12 3.54 5.63
N LYS A 5 -10.18 4.84 5.95
CA LYS A 5 -10.11 5.90 4.95
C LYS A 5 -8.68 6.10 4.50
N VAL A 6 -8.44 5.99 3.21
CA VAL A 6 -7.11 6.14 2.60
C VAL A 6 -7.14 7.23 1.55
N GLU A 7 -6.00 7.90 1.39
CA GLU A 7 -5.79 8.94 0.39
C GLU A 7 -4.36 8.85 -0.13
N CYS A 8 -4.21 8.81 -1.45
CA CYS A 8 -2.91 8.90 -2.08
C CYS A 8 -2.38 10.34 -1.99
N GLN A 9 -1.29 10.56 -1.27
CA GLN A 9 -0.67 11.88 -1.15
C GLN A 9 0.00 12.36 -2.45
N ALA A 10 0.13 11.50 -3.46
CA ALA A 10 0.73 11.85 -4.75
C ALA A 10 -0.31 12.27 -5.81
N CYS A 11 -1.52 11.69 -5.81
CA CYS A 11 -2.56 12.00 -6.81
C CYS A 11 -3.91 12.45 -6.23
N GLY A 12 -4.07 12.45 -4.92
CA GLY A 12 -5.30 12.87 -4.23
C GLY A 12 -6.47 11.89 -4.35
N LEU A 13 -6.28 10.70 -4.91
CA LEU A 13 -7.32 9.68 -4.95
C LEU A 13 -7.59 9.18 -3.53
N SER A 14 -8.85 9.18 -3.10
CA SER A 14 -9.27 8.66 -1.80
C SER A 14 -10.18 7.44 -1.96
N ALA A 15 -10.14 6.54 -1.00
CA ALA A 15 -10.98 5.35 -0.95
C ALA A 15 -11.22 4.90 0.49
N GLU A 16 -12.12 3.94 0.66
CA GLU A 16 -12.29 3.18 1.90
C GLU A 16 -11.89 1.73 1.63
N ILE A 17 -11.07 1.14 2.51
CA ILE A 17 -10.57 -0.23 2.38
C ILE A 17 -10.79 -1.03 3.67
N GLU A 18 -10.91 -2.34 3.54
CA GLU A 18 -10.99 -3.29 4.66
C GLU A 18 -9.61 -3.65 5.23
N ASN A 19 -8.53 -3.21 4.57
CA ASN A 19 -7.15 -3.64 4.86
C ASN A 19 -7.01 -5.16 4.76
N ASN A 20 -7.70 -5.73 3.77
CA ASN A 20 -7.63 -7.13 3.42
C ASN A 20 -7.69 -7.23 1.91
N ILE A 21 -6.57 -7.63 1.30
CA ILE A 21 -6.42 -7.70 -0.15
C ILE A 21 -7.48 -8.57 -0.84
N GLU A 22 -8.03 -9.57 -0.15
CA GLU A 22 -9.08 -10.46 -0.68
C GLU A 22 -10.45 -9.79 -0.69
N LEU A 23 -10.68 -8.84 0.20
CA LEU A 23 -11.92 -8.04 0.27
C LEU A 23 -11.79 -6.75 -0.55
N ASP A 24 -10.56 -6.24 -0.71
CA ASP A 24 -10.24 -4.98 -1.39
C ASP A 24 -9.91 -5.15 -2.90
N LEU A 25 -10.42 -6.20 -3.55
CA LEU A 25 -10.09 -6.55 -4.93
C LEU A 25 -10.43 -5.44 -5.94
N GLU A 26 -11.58 -4.78 -5.78
CA GLU A 26 -12.05 -3.73 -6.69
C GLU A 26 -11.44 -2.35 -6.40
N THR A 27 -10.76 -2.21 -5.26
CA THR A 27 -10.18 -0.92 -4.87
C THR A 27 -8.88 -0.65 -5.65
N ASN A 28 -8.57 0.63 -5.87
CA ASN A 28 -7.28 1.05 -6.43
C ASN A 28 -6.15 1.10 -5.38
N PHE A 29 -6.36 0.50 -4.22
CA PHE A 29 -5.40 0.50 -3.13
C PHE A 29 -5.11 -0.91 -2.65
N PHE A 30 -3.95 -1.08 -2.05
CA PHE A 30 -3.73 -2.14 -1.08
C PHE A 30 -2.71 -1.67 -0.06
N MET A 31 -2.78 -2.24 1.13
CA MET A 31 -1.85 -1.95 2.21
C MET A 31 -1.09 -3.22 2.59
N TRP A 32 0.20 -3.08 2.87
CA TRP A 32 1.05 -4.20 3.26
C TRP A 32 2.14 -3.77 4.23
N SER A 33 2.56 -4.65 5.14
CA SER A 33 3.63 -4.36 6.09
C SER A 33 4.95 -4.06 5.38
N SER A 34 5.60 -2.96 5.75
CA SER A 34 6.87 -2.53 5.15
C SER A 34 8.03 -2.77 6.11
N HIS A 35 8.02 -2.13 7.28
CA HIS A 35 9.07 -2.26 8.29
C HIS A 35 8.56 -1.74 9.64
N THR A 36 9.29 -2.05 10.70
CA THR A 36 9.13 -1.39 11.99
C THR A 36 10.11 -0.23 12.07
N ASP A 37 9.64 0.96 12.43
CA ASP A 37 10.52 2.11 12.60
C ASP A 37 11.34 2.03 13.91
N TYR A 38 12.22 3.02 14.12
CA TYR A 38 13.07 3.06 15.32
C TYR A 38 12.30 3.25 16.63
N SER A 39 11.04 3.67 16.56
CA SER A 39 10.15 3.82 17.72
C SER A 39 9.43 2.51 18.08
N GLY A 40 9.53 1.48 17.24
CA GLY A 40 8.78 0.24 17.37
C GLY A 40 7.42 0.26 16.67
N SER A 41 7.09 1.32 15.92
CA SER A 41 5.81 1.43 15.21
C SER A 41 5.84 0.68 13.89
N GLU A 42 4.76 -0.04 13.58
CA GLU A 42 4.64 -0.72 12.28
C GLU A 42 4.30 0.29 11.18
N VAL A 43 5.21 0.42 10.22
CA VAL A 43 5.02 1.21 9.03
C VAL A 43 4.47 0.31 7.92
N MET A 44 3.30 0.70 7.43
CA MET A 44 2.62 0.08 6.32
C MET A 44 2.95 0.83 5.02
N ALA A 45 3.05 0.08 3.93
CA ALA A 45 3.07 0.61 2.57
C ALA A 45 1.65 0.57 1.99
N LEU A 46 1.04 1.74 1.85
CA LEU A 46 -0.21 1.93 1.11
C LEU A 46 0.12 2.21 -0.36
N PHE A 47 -0.09 1.22 -1.21
CA PHE A 47 0.14 1.33 -2.65
C PHE A 47 -1.09 1.90 -3.36
N CYS A 48 -0.89 2.89 -4.24
CA CYS A 48 -1.94 3.45 -5.10
C CYS A 48 -1.79 2.94 -6.53
N LEU A 49 -2.70 2.08 -6.97
CA LEU A 49 -2.72 1.52 -8.34
C LEU A 49 -3.08 2.56 -9.40
N SER A 50 -3.66 3.70 -9.03
CA SER A 50 -3.97 4.77 -9.98
C SER A 50 -2.74 5.51 -10.48
N CYS A 51 -1.70 5.66 -9.66
CA CYS A 51 -0.53 6.46 -10.02
C CYS A 51 0.83 5.78 -9.73
N GLY A 52 0.83 4.59 -9.11
CA GLY A 52 2.01 3.80 -8.81
C GLY A 52 2.82 4.28 -7.59
N SER A 53 2.27 5.18 -6.78
CA SER A 53 2.95 5.65 -5.57
C SER A 53 2.77 4.70 -4.40
N ILE A 54 3.81 4.58 -3.59
CA ILE A 54 3.75 4.03 -2.24
C ILE A 54 3.66 5.18 -1.25
N ASN A 55 2.68 5.12 -0.36
CA ASN A 55 2.52 6.02 0.77
C ASN A 55 2.92 5.23 2.02
N ALA A 56 4.00 5.65 2.69
CA ALA A 56 4.38 5.08 3.98
C ALA A 56 3.45 5.66 5.05
N VAL A 57 2.76 4.80 5.78
CA VAL A 57 1.75 5.18 6.78
C VAL A 57 1.92 4.38 8.07
N ILE A 58 1.51 4.95 9.19
CA ILE A 58 1.33 4.23 10.47
C ILE A 58 -0.15 4.18 10.79
N LEU A 59 -0.62 3.01 11.23
CA LEU A 59 -1.98 2.81 11.71
C LEU A 59 -2.01 3.13 13.22
N ASP A 60 -2.50 4.31 13.60
CA ASP A 60 -2.39 4.83 14.98
C ASP A 60 -3.51 4.27 15.89
N SER A 61 -4.74 4.24 15.39
CA SER A 61 -5.96 3.96 16.19
C SER A 61 -6.94 3.00 15.51
N GLY A 62 -6.47 2.19 14.56
CA GLY A 62 -7.24 1.15 13.88
C GLY A 62 -8.08 1.61 12.68
N VAL A 63 -8.30 2.92 12.52
CA VAL A 63 -9.00 3.51 11.36
C VAL A 63 -8.31 4.73 10.77
N ASP A 64 -7.48 5.42 11.55
CA ASP A 64 -6.77 6.61 11.10
C ASP A 64 -5.33 6.29 10.67
N LEU A 65 -4.94 6.84 9.52
CA LEU A 65 -3.59 6.71 8.96
C LEU A 65 -2.79 7.99 9.18
N LYS A 66 -1.61 7.82 9.78
CA LYS A 66 -0.58 8.86 9.82
C LYS A 66 0.36 8.71 8.63
N TYR A 67 0.28 9.62 7.68
CA TYR A 67 1.16 9.64 6.51
C TYR A 67 2.53 10.16 6.87
N ILE A 68 3.57 9.42 6.49
CA ILE A 68 4.97 9.78 6.71
C ILE A 68 5.55 10.43 5.46
N LEU A 69 5.49 9.71 4.33
CA LEU A 69 6.01 10.17 3.05
C LEU A 69 5.38 9.39 1.88
N ALA A 70 5.41 9.98 0.69
CA ALA A 70 5.00 9.33 -0.56
C ALA A 70 6.17 9.27 -1.53
N TYR A 71 6.34 8.12 -2.20
CA TYR A 71 7.44 7.86 -3.13
C TYR A 71 7.00 6.90 -4.23
N LYS A 72 7.82 6.75 -5.27
CA LYS A 72 7.65 5.75 -6.32
C LYS A 72 8.92 4.91 -6.41
N LEU A 73 8.73 3.63 -6.65
CA LEU A 73 9.80 2.71 -7.03
C LEU A 73 9.70 2.48 -8.53
N ASP A 74 10.83 2.23 -9.18
CA ASP A 74 10.80 1.71 -10.54
C ASP A 74 10.26 0.26 -10.56
N GLY A 75 9.95 -0.26 -11.75
CA GLY A 75 9.32 -1.58 -11.86
C GLY A 75 10.20 -2.73 -11.36
N SER A 76 11.54 -2.61 -11.46
CA SER A 76 12.49 -3.60 -10.94
C SER A 76 12.56 -3.57 -9.42
N ASP A 77 12.71 -2.37 -8.85
CA ASP A 77 12.78 -2.13 -7.42
C ASP A 77 11.46 -2.52 -6.75
N LEU A 78 10.32 -2.22 -7.38
CA LEU A 78 9.01 -2.61 -6.89
C LEU A 78 8.83 -4.14 -6.90
N ALA A 79 9.30 -4.82 -7.95
CA ALA A 79 9.27 -6.28 -8.02
C ALA A 79 10.15 -6.90 -6.92
N GLN A 80 11.34 -6.35 -6.69
CA GLN A 80 12.22 -6.79 -5.62
C GLN A 80 11.61 -6.53 -4.24
N TRP A 81 11.08 -5.33 -4.01
CA TRP A 81 10.39 -4.96 -2.78
C TRP A 81 9.23 -5.93 -2.47
N CYS A 82 8.46 -6.31 -3.49
CA CYS A 82 7.39 -7.30 -3.35
C CYS A 82 7.90 -8.67 -2.86
N VAL A 83 9.08 -9.10 -3.29
CA VAL A 83 9.71 -10.35 -2.84
C VAL A 83 10.21 -10.20 -1.39
N GLU A 84 10.94 -9.13 -1.10
CA GLU A 84 11.53 -8.87 0.22
C GLU A 84 10.46 -8.75 1.31
N LYS A 85 9.36 -8.05 1.01
CA LYS A 85 8.24 -7.84 1.94
C LYS A 85 7.22 -8.97 1.92
N LYS A 86 7.46 -10.03 1.14
CA LYS A 86 6.55 -11.19 1.00
C LYS A 86 5.12 -10.77 0.64
N VAL A 87 4.98 -9.80 -0.26
CA VAL A 87 3.69 -9.29 -0.73
C VAL A 87 2.88 -10.44 -1.34
N PRO A 88 1.60 -10.59 -0.99
CA PRO A 88 0.80 -11.74 -1.40
C PRO A 88 0.64 -11.79 -2.92
N ALA A 89 0.45 -13.00 -3.45
CA ALA A 89 0.29 -13.21 -4.89
C ALA A 89 -0.86 -12.38 -5.48
N ILE A 90 -1.94 -12.15 -4.72
CA ILE A 90 -3.09 -11.35 -5.15
C ILE A 90 -2.68 -9.88 -5.39
N ALA A 91 -1.96 -9.26 -4.45
CA ALA A 91 -1.46 -7.90 -4.63
C ALA A 91 -0.44 -7.81 -5.78
N ARG A 92 0.47 -8.79 -5.89
CA ARG A 92 1.42 -8.85 -7.02
C ARG A 92 0.72 -9.02 -8.36
N LYS A 93 -0.38 -9.77 -8.42
CA LYS A 93 -1.21 -9.88 -9.62
C LYS A 93 -1.81 -8.53 -10.00
N LYS A 94 -2.41 -7.79 -9.05
CA LYS A 94 -2.90 -6.42 -9.30
C LYS A 94 -1.79 -5.51 -9.85
N LEU A 95 -0.58 -5.57 -9.29
CA LEU A 95 0.55 -4.80 -9.79
C LEU A 95 0.94 -5.15 -11.24
N LYS A 96 0.87 -6.44 -11.63
CA LYS A 96 1.09 -6.89 -13.00
C LYS A 96 -0.02 -6.43 -13.95
N ASP A 97 -1.28 -6.53 -13.53
CA ASP A 97 -2.45 -6.15 -14.32
C ASP A 97 -2.42 -4.64 -14.66
N PHE A 98 -1.92 -3.81 -13.73
CA PHE A 98 -1.69 -2.37 -13.92
C PHE A 98 -0.31 -2.03 -14.52
N GLN A 99 0.48 -3.04 -14.94
CA GLN A 99 1.79 -2.89 -15.58
C GLN A 99 2.88 -2.20 -14.75
N TYR A 100 2.76 -2.22 -13.42
CA TYR A 100 3.80 -1.67 -12.52
C TYR A 100 4.99 -2.61 -12.34
N ILE A 101 4.77 -3.93 -12.44
CA ILE A 101 5.82 -4.95 -12.41
C ILE A 101 5.59 -5.95 -13.55
N LYS A 102 6.67 -6.60 -14.01
CA LYS A 102 6.61 -7.63 -15.06
C LYS A 102 6.32 -9.01 -14.49
#